data_AF-A0A994J702-F1
#
_entry.id   AF-A0A994J702-F1
#
_cell.length_a   1.000
_cell.length_b   1.000
_cell.length_c   1.000
_cell.angle_alpha   90.00
_cell.angle_beta   90.00
_cell.angle_gamma   90.00
#
_symmetry.space_group_name_H-M   'P 1'
#
loop_
_entity.id
_entity.type
_entity.pdbx_description
1 polymer ?
#
loop_
_entity_poly.entity_id
_entity_poly.type
_entity_poly.pdbx_seq_one_letter_code
_entity_poly.pdbx_strand_id
1 'polypeptide(L)'
;MCAARLAAAAAAAQSVYAFSARPLAGGEPVSLGSLRGKVLLIENVASLCGTTVRDYTQMNELQRRLGPRGLENAKNEEILNSLKYVRPGGGFEPNFMLFEKCEVNGAGAHPLFAFLREALPAPSDDATALMTDPKLITWSPVCRNDVAWNFEKFLVGPDGVPLRRYSRRFQTIDIEPDIEALLSQGPSCA
;
A
#
# COMPACT_ATOMS: atom_id res chain seq x y z
N MET A 1 5.48 -21.37 -15.57
CA MET A 1 6.30 -21.87 -14.43
C MET A 1 6.83 -20.77 -13.51
N CYS A 2 7.05 -19.53 -13.97
CA CYS A 2 7.57 -18.43 -13.12
C CYS A 2 6.52 -17.88 -12.11
N ALA A 3 5.28 -17.66 -12.55
CA ALA A 3 4.20 -17.11 -11.69
C ALA A 3 3.83 -18.02 -10.50
N ALA A 4 3.77 -19.34 -10.70
CA ALA A 4 3.47 -20.30 -9.64
C ALA A 4 4.54 -20.37 -8.54
N ARG A 5 5.82 -20.14 -8.89
CA ARG A 5 6.91 -20.07 -7.91
C ARG A 5 6.89 -18.78 -7.09
N LEU A 6 6.50 -17.66 -7.68
CA LEU A 6 6.33 -16.37 -6.99
C LEU A 6 5.16 -16.42 -6.00
N ALA A 7 4.04 -17.03 -6.38
CA ALA A 7 2.89 -17.22 -5.49
C ALA A 7 3.21 -18.15 -4.29
N ALA A 8 3.94 -19.25 -4.52
CA ALA A 8 4.37 -20.15 -3.44
C ALA A 8 5.38 -19.50 -2.46
N ALA A 9 6.23 -18.59 -2.95
CA ALA A 9 7.15 -17.83 -2.11
C ALA A 9 6.41 -16.78 -1.24
N ALA A 10 5.31 -16.20 -1.74
CA ALA A 10 4.47 -15.28 -0.96
C ALA A 10 3.77 -15.99 0.21
N ALA A 11 3.26 -17.21 0.00
CA ALA A 11 2.59 -18.00 1.03
C ALA A 11 3.52 -18.52 2.14
N ALA A 12 4.84 -18.55 1.92
CA ALA A 12 5.83 -18.96 2.91
C ALA A 12 6.56 -17.80 3.59
N ALA A 13 6.39 -16.56 3.08
CA ALA A 13 6.99 -15.39 3.68
C ALA A 13 6.26 -15.06 4.99
N GLN A 14 7.00 -14.87 6.08
CA GLN A 14 6.43 -14.39 7.35
C GLN A 14 6.42 -12.86 7.44
N SER A 15 7.09 -12.17 6.51
CA SER A 15 7.38 -10.74 6.58
C SER A 15 7.50 -10.11 5.20
N VAL A 16 7.19 -8.81 5.11
CA VAL A 16 7.32 -8.02 3.88
C VAL A 16 8.75 -7.95 3.36
N TYR A 17 9.76 -8.28 4.17
CA TYR A 17 11.17 -8.22 3.79
C TYR A 17 11.58 -9.21 2.69
N ALA A 18 10.73 -10.19 2.39
CA ALA A 18 10.92 -11.10 1.27
C ALA A 18 10.66 -10.44 -0.10
N PHE A 19 10.07 -9.24 -0.14
CA PHE A 19 9.65 -8.60 -1.38
C PHE A 19 10.49 -7.37 -1.73
N SER A 20 10.47 -7.02 -3.01
CA SER A 20 11.03 -5.79 -3.55
C SER A 20 10.04 -5.17 -4.52
N ALA A 21 10.20 -3.87 -4.77
CA ALA A 21 9.41 -3.14 -5.77
C ALA A 21 10.27 -2.08 -6.45
N ARG A 22 10.03 -1.83 -7.74
CA ARG A 22 10.77 -0.83 -8.51
C ARG A 22 10.28 0.58 -8.15
N PRO A 23 11.17 1.56 -7.91
CA PRO A 23 10.78 2.94 -7.71
C PRO A 23 10.08 3.52 -8.94
N LEU A 24 9.14 4.43 -8.74
CA LEU A 24 8.42 5.09 -9.84
C LEU A 24 9.36 5.80 -10.83
N ALA A 25 10.40 6.45 -10.32
CA ALA A 25 11.39 7.16 -11.15
C ALA A 25 12.27 6.22 -12.00
N GLY A 26 12.01 4.90 -11.95
CA GLY A 26 12.85 3.87 -12.56
C GLY A 26 14.04 3.49 -11.68
N GLY A 27 14.84 2.54 -12.20
CA GLY A 27 16.04 2.04 -11.54
C GLY A 27 15.90 0.65 -10.93
N GLU A 28 16.83 0.31 -10.04
CA GLU A 28 16.89 -1.01 -9.42
C GLU A 28 15.75 -1.24 -8.41
N PRO A 29 15.21 -2.48 -8.33
CA PRO A 29 14.20 -2.81 -7.32
C PRO A 29 14.70 -2.54 -5.91
N VAL A 30 13.91 -1.82 -5.13
CA VAL A 30 14.19 -1.59 -3.71
C VAL A 30 13.64 -2.78 -2.92
N SER A 31 14.54 -3.52 -2.27
CA SER A 31 14.16 -4.55 -1.31
C SER A 31 13.51 -3.91 -0.09
N LEU A 32 12.33 -4.40 0.31
CA LEU A 32 11.69 -3.99 1.55
C LEU A 32 12.49 -4.42 2.79
N GLY A 33 13.38 -5.40 2.66
CA GLY A 33 14.33 -5.77 3.73
C GLY A 33 15.25 -4.61 4.16
N SER A 34 15.47 -3.63 3.28
CA SER A 34 16.19 -2.38 3.64
C SER A 34 15.43 -1.47 4.60
N LEU A 35 14.14 -1.75 4.84
CA LEU A 35 13.27 -1.01 5.75
C LEU A 35 13.11 -1.70 7.11
N ARG A 36 14.00 -2.65 7.44
CA ARG A 36 14.03 -3.29 8.75
C ARG A 36 14.10 -2.26 9.89
N GLY A 37 13.31 -2.47 10.94
CA GLY A 37 13.24 -1.58 12.08
C GLY A 37 12.30 -0.39 11.89
N LYS A 38 11.65 -0.25 10.73
CA LYS A 38 10.68 0.82 10.45
C LYS A 38 9.25 0.30 10.48
N VAL A 39 8.36 1.05 11.12
CA VAL A 39 6.92 0.91 10.93
C VAL A 39 6.58 1.36 9.51
N LEU A 40 5.82 0.55 8.77
CA LEU A 40 5.43 0.86 7.40
C LEU A 40 3.92 1.00 7.29
N LEU A 41 3.48 2.07 6.63
CA LEU A 41 2.12 2.21 6.13
C LEU A 41 2.17 2.02 4.60
N ILE A 42 1.53 0.97 4.10
CA ILE A 42 1.48 0.66 2.67
C ILE A 42 0.07 0.93 2.17
N GLU A 43 -0.07 1.84 1.21
CA GLU A 43 -1.34 2.17 0.57
C GLU A 43 -1.33 1.83 -0.92
N ASN A 44 -2.43 1.27 -1.45
CA ASN A 44 -2.70 1.30 -2.89
C ASN A 44 -3.48 2.58 -3.21
N VAL A 45 -3.20 3.23 -4.32
CA VAL A 45 -3.39 4.69 -4.40
C VAL A 45 -3.67 5.09 -5.83
N ALA A 46 -4.34 6.22 -6.00
CA ALA A 46 -4.78 6.69 -7.31
C ALA A 46 -4.88 8.21 -7.42
N SER A 47 -4.42 8.77 -8.55
CA SER A 47 -4.50 10.22 -8.88
C SER A 47 -5.92 10.72 -9.07
N LEU A 48 -6.77 9.86 -9.64
CA LEU A 48 -8.06 10.25 -10.18
C LEU A 48 -9.23 9.57 -9.45
N CYS A 49 -9.18 9.54 -8.11
CA CYS A 49 -10.29 9.08 -7.25
C CYS A 49 -10.92 10.23 -6.44
N GLY A 50 -12.14 10.04 -5.94
CA GLY A 50 -12.85 11.03 -5.11
C GLY A 50 -12.17 11.34 -3.78
N THR A 51 -11.32 10.42 -3.28
CA THR A 51 -10.57 10.61 -2.03
C THR A 51 -9.11 10.98 -2.26
N THR A 52 -8.65 11.15 -3.52
CA THR A 52 -7.25 11.49 -3.83
C THR A 52 -6.78 12.71 -3.05
N VAL A 53 -7.53 13.82 -3.07
CA VAL A 53 -7.12 15.04 -2.36
C VAL A 53 -6.99 14.79 -0.86
N ARG A 54 -7.98 14.13 -0.25
CA ARG A 54 -7.98 13.79 1.17
C ARG A 54 -6.79 12.89 1.51
N ASP A 55 -6.66 11.75 0.84
CA ASP A 55 -5.70 10.72 1.23
C ASP A 55 -4.25 11.17 0.94
N TYR A 56 -3.96 11.86 -0.18
CA TYR A 56 -2.61 12.41 -0.41
C TYR A 56 -2.23 13.55 0.54
N THR A 57 -3.17 14.43 0.90
CA THR A 57 -2.87 15.49 1.87
C THR A 57 -2.66 14.93 3.28
N GLN A 58 -3.47 13.95 3.69
CA GLN A 58 -3.30 13.25 4.97
C GLN A 58 -2.04 12.38 4.99
N MET A 59 -1.71 11.69 3.90
CA MET A 59 -0.44 10.97 3.76
C MET A 59 0.72 11.95 3.88
N ASN A 60 0.73 13.09 3.17
CA ASN A 60 1.79 14.09 3.29
C ASN A 60 1.94 14.63 4.73
N GLU A 61 0.83 14.76 5.46
CA GLU A 61 0.82 15.20 6.85
C GLU A 61 1.42 14.16 7.80
N LEU A 62 0.95 12.92 7.74
CA LEU A 62 1.52 11.81 8.51
C LEU A 62 2.99 11.63 8.18
N GLN A 63 3.32 11.64 6.90
CA GLN A 63 4.67 11.57 6.37
C GLN A 63 5.59 12.68 6.90
N ARG A 64 5.10 13.93 6.93
CA ARG A 64 5.83 15.07 7.47
C ARG A 64 6.11 14.89 8.96
N ARG A 65 5.16 14.31 9.69
CA ARG A 65 5.26 14.04 11.14
C ARG A 65 6.08 12.77 11.44
N LEU A 66 6.01 11.73 10.60
CA LEU A 66 6.32 10.34 10.94
C LEU A 66 7.15 9.56 9.90
N GLY A 67 7.51 10.14 8.74
CA GLY A 67 8.53 9.60 7.82
C GLY A 67 8.07 8.92 6.51
N PRO A 68 8.99 8.68 5.52
CA PRO A 68 8.80 8.49 4.04
C PRO A 68 8.05 7.23 3.54
N ARG A 69 6.98 7.35 2.70
CA ARG A 69 6.71 6.73 1.34
C ARG A 69 5.22 6.41 0.88
N GLY A 70 4.82 6.47 -0.44
CA GLY A 70 3.44 6.24 -1.04
C GLY A 70 3.28 6.43 -2.60
N LEU A 71 2.21 5.96 -3.33
CA LEU A 71 2.02 5.69 -4.83
C LEU A 71 0.80 6.40 -5.59
N GLU A 72 0.42 6.16 -6.91
CA GLU A 72 -0.52 6.87 -7.88
C GLU A 72 -1.24 6.03 -9.05
N ASN A 73 -2.22 6.59 -9.82
CA ASN A 73 -2.98 6.04 -11.01
C ASN A 73 -2.72 6.73 -12.39
N ALA A 74 -1.48 7.08 -12.74
CA ALA A 74 -1.10 7.48 -14.11
C ALA A 74 -0.12 6.45 -14.72
N LYS A 75 0.37 6.62 -15.96
CA LYS A 75 1.58 5.88 -16.38
C LYS A 75 2.75 6.35 -15.52
N ASN A 76 3.75 5.49 -15.30
CA ASN A 76 4.85 5.80 -14.38
C ASN A 76 5.45 7.21 -14.61
N GLU A 77 5.57 7.66 -15.86
CA GLU A 77 6.10 8.99 -16.20
C GLU A 77 5.13 10.15 -15.93
N GLU A 78 3.82 9.89 -15.95
CA GLU A 78 2.74 10.88 -15.82
C GLU A 78 2.30 11.11 -14.37
N ILE A 79 2.67 10.19 -13.48
CA ILE A 79 2.19 10.13 -12.09
C ILE A 79 2.49 11.43 -11.35
N LEU A 80 3.77 11.83 -11.32
CA LEU A 80 4.18 13.04 -10.60
C LEU A 80 3.60 14.31 -11.21
N ASN A 81 3.40 14.33 -12.53
CA ASN A 81 2.79 15.47 -13.22
C ASN A 81 1.30 15.58 -12.90
N SER A 82 0.58 14.45 -12.80
CA SER A 82 -0.83 14.45 -12.42
C SER A 82 -1.02 15.00 -11.00
N LEU A 83 -0.19 14.57 -10.04
CA LEU A 83 -0.17 15.13 -8.69
C LEU A 83 0.11 16.62 -8.67
N LYS A 84 1.14 17.04 -9.39
CA LYS A 84 1.66 18.41 -9.30
C LYS A 84 0.75 19.42 -9.98
N TYR A 85 0.15 19.04 -11.10
CA TYR A 85 -0.54 19.97 -12.00
C TYR A 85 -2.04 19.72 -12.17
N VAL A 86 -2.54 18.53 -11.80
CA VAL A 86 -3.94 18.15 -12.02
C VAL A 86 -4.67 17.96 -10.70
N ARG A 87 -4.26 16.98 -9.89
CA ARG A 87 -4.89 16.66 -8.61
C ARG A 87 -3.92 15.87 -7.73
N PRO A 88 -3.50 16.39 -6.56
CA PRO A 88 -3.99 17.58 -5.88
C PRO A 88 -3.78 18.92 -6.61
N GLY A 89 -2.84 18.99 -7.54
CA GLY A 89 -2.51 20.22 -8.25
C GLY A 89 -1.76 21.21 -7.35
N GLY A 90 -1.66 22.47 -7.80
CA GLY A 90 -1.09 23.54 -6.97
C GLY A 90 0.39 23.38 -6.62
N GLY A 91 1.14 22.59 -7.38
CA GLY A 91 2.55 22.30 -7.09
C GLY A 91 2.76 21.21 -6.05
N PHE A 92 1.73 20.42 -5.72
CA PHE A 92 1.84 19.31 -4.77
C PHE A 92 2.91 18.31 -5.20
N GLU A 93 3.76 17.92 -4.25
CA GLU A 93 4.74 16.86 -4.41
C GLU A 93 4.62 15.90 -3.21
N PRO A 94 4.56 14.57 -3.46
CA PRO A 94 4.56 13.60 -2.38
C PRO A 94 5.93 13.61 -1.72
N ASN A 95 5.96 13.79 -0.40
CA ASN A 95 7.18 13.70 0.42
C ASN A 95 7.52 12.24 0.77
N PHE A 96 7.12 11.34 -0.11
CA PHE A 96 7.00 9.91 0.10
C PHE A 96 7.24 9.20 -1.26
N MET A 97 7.86 8.02 -1.29
CA MET A 97 8.21 7.27 -2.51
C MET A 97 7.06 6.45 -3.04
N LEU A 98 6.84 6.70 -4.32
CA LEU A 98 5.97 5.94 -5.18
C LEU A 98 6.80 4.82 -5.80
N PHE A 99 6.21 3.63 -5.86
CA PHE A 99 6.74 2.52 -6.66
C PHE A 99 6.19 2.56 -8.08
N GLU A 100 6.62 1.67 -8.95
CA GLU A 100 5.97 1.49 -10.24
C GLU A 100 4.54 0.99 -10.06
N LYS A 101 3.68 1.36 -11.01
CA LYS A 101 2.31 0.84 -11.06
C LYS A 101 2.33 -0.69 -11.15
N CYS A 102 1.53 -1.34 -10.32
CA CYS A 102 1.34 -2.79 -10.33
C CYS A 102 -0.12 -3.16 -10.09
N GLU A 103 -0.49 -4.40 -10.40
CA GLU A 103 -1.77 -4.96 -10.01
C GLU A 103 -1.74 -5.39 -8.53
N VAL A 104 -2.83 -5.19 -7.80
CA VAL A 104 -2.97 -5.61 -6.39
C VAL A 104 -3.90 -6.81 -6.22
N ASN A 105 -4.75 -7.06 -7.23
CA ASN A 105 -5.71 -8.16 -7.29
C ASN A 105 -5.51 -8.99 -8.56
N GLY A 106 -6.15 -10.16 -8.62
CA GLY A 106 -6.09 -11.07 -9.76
C GLY A 106 -4.76 -11.84 -9.87
N ALA A 107 -4.63 -12.62 -10.94
CA ALA A 107 -3.49 -13.51 -11.16
C ALA A 107 -2.15 -12.77 -11.38
N GLY A 108 -2.21 -11.51 -11.82
CA GLY A 108 -1.06 -10.64 -12.02
C GLY A 108 -0.69 -9.80 -10.80
N ALA A 109 -1.37 -9.98 -9.66
CA ALA A 109 -1.12 -9.24 -8.45
C ALA A 109 0.37 -9.28 -8.06
N HIS A 110 0.91 -8.14 -7.67
CA HIS A 110 2.26 -8.05 -7.15
C HIS A 110 2.40 -8.96 -5.91
N PRO A 111 3.47 -9.76 -5.79
CA PRO A 111 3.60 -10.74 -4.70
C PRO A 111 3.45 -10.16 -3.29
N LEU A 112 3.89 -8.91 -3.08
CA LEU A 112 3.66 -8.17 -1.83
C LEU A 112 2.17 -8.05 -1.50
N PHE A 113 1.32 -7.65 -2.45
CA PHE A 113 -0.11 -7.47 -2.20
C PHE A 113 -0.82 -8.82 -2.02
N ALA A 114 -0.42 -9.86 -2.76
CA ALA A 114 -0.91 -11.21 -2.51
C ALA A 114 -0.62 -11.64 -1.06
N PHE A 115 0.62 -11.47 -0.59
CA PHE A 115 1.02 -11.74 0.79
C PHE A 115 0.23 -10.92 1.81
N LEU A 116 0.12 -9.60 1.63
CA LEU A 116 -0.61 -8.72 2.55
C LEU A 116 -2.10 -9.10 2.66
N ARG A 117 -2.72 -9.48 1.55
CA ARG A 117 -4.11 -9.92 1.51
C ARG A 117 -4.32 -11.31 2.11
N GLU A 118 -3.33 -12.19 2.05
CA GLU A 118 -3.38 -13.48 2.75
C GLU A 118 -3.20 -13.31 4.26
N ALA A 119 -2.25 -12.47 4.68
CA ALA A 119 -1.98 -12.18 6.08
C ALA A 119 -3.12 -11.40 6.76
N LEU A 120 -3.73 -10.45 6.03
CA LEU A 120 -4.81 -9.59 6.52
C LEU A 120 -6.02 -9.71 5.56
N PRO A 121 -6.83 -10.78 5.69
CA PRO A 121 -7.84 -11.15 4.70
C PRO A 121 -9.00 -10.17 4.59
N ALA A 122 -9.21 -9.32 5.60
CA ALA A 122 -10.28 -8.34 5.61
C ALA A 122 -9.84 -7.06 6.36
N PRO A 123 -10.33 -5.88 5.97
CA PRO A 123 -10.14 -4.67 6.74
C PRO A 123 -10.71 -4.77 8.16
N SER A 124 -10.04 -4.17 9.14
CA SER A 124 -10.47 -4.20 10.54
C SER A 124 -11.74 -3.39 10.81
N ASP A 125 -11.99 -2.37 10.00
CA ASP A 125 -13.15 -1.47 10.12
C ASP A 125 -14.34 -1.85 9.22
N ASP A 126 -14.12 -2.70 8.21
CA ASP A 126 -15.17 -3.22 7.32
C ASP A 126 -14.78 -4.60 6.78
N ALA A 127 -15.23 -5.65 7.46
CA ALA A 127 -14.85 -7.02 7.12
C ALA A 127 -15.69 -7.64 5.98
N THR A 128 -16.68 -6.92 5.44
CA THR A 128 -17.70 -7.50 4.56
C THR A 128 -17.80 -6.85 3.19
N ALA A 129 -17.49 -5.55 3.08
CA ALA A 129 -17.63 -4.85 1.82
C ALA A 129 -16.46 -5.16 0.88
N LEU A 130 -16.77 -5.74 -0.29
CA LEU A 130 -15.81 -5.86 -1.40
C LEU A 130 -16.10 -4.85 -2.52
N MET A 131 -17.29 -4.90 -3.12
CA MET A 131 -17.68 -3.96 -4.16
C MET A 131 -19.20 -3.84 -4.23
N THR A 132 -19.71 -2.61 -4.38
CA THR A 132 -21.16 -2.37 -4.52
C THR A 132 -21.65 -2.67 -5.94
N ASP A 133 -20.93 -2.21 -6.96
CA ASP A 133 -21.22 -2.53 -8.36
C ASP A 133 -20.28 -3.63 -8.85
N PRO A 134 -20.76 -4.86 -9.11
CA PRO A 134 -19.92 -5.96 -9.57
C PRO A 134 -19.22 -5.67 -10.92
N LYS A 135 -19.71 -4.72 -11.72
CA LYS A 135 -19.07 -4.33 -12.99
C LYS A 135 -17.71 -3.67 -12.80
N LEU A 136 -17.42 -3.17 -11.59
CA LEU A 136 -16.13 -2.59 -11.25
C LEU A 136 -15.08 -3.66 -10.89
N ILE A 137 -15.48 -4.92 -10.78
CA ILE A 137 -14.56 -6.06 -10.62
C ILE A 137 -14.15 -6.53 -12.02
N THR A 138 -12.99 -6.06 -12.47
CA THR A 138 -12.45 -6.36 -13.81
C THR A 138 -11.27 -7.32 -13.79
N TRP A 139 -10.82 -7.76 -12.61
CA TRP A 139 -9.71 -8.70 -12.43
C TRP A 139 -10.20 -10.14 -12.28
N SER A 140 -9.27 -11.09 -12.45
CA SER A 140 -9.54 -12.52 -12.28
C SER A 140 -8.28 -13.26 -11.80
N PRO A 141 -8.39 -14.28 -10.92
CA PRO A 141 -9.61 -14.67 -10.21
C PRO A 141 -10.01 -13.62 -9.16
N VAL A 142 -11.29 -13.67 -8.75
CA VAL A 142 -11.81 -12.86 -7.64
C VAL A 142 -11.69 -13.67 -6.35
N CYS A 143 -11.09 -13.05 -5.33
CA CYS A 143 -10.85 -13.66 -4.02
C CYS A 143 -11.55 -12.87 -2.91
N ARG A 144 -11.95 -13.56 -1.83
CA ARG A 144 -12.61 -12.91 -0.67
C ARG A 144 -11.75 -11.86 0.02
N ASN A 145 -10.43 -11.97 -0.13
CA ASN A 145 -9.45 -11.06 0.46
C ASN A 145 -8.95 -10.00 -0.53
N ASP A 146 -9.60 -9.83 -1.68
CA ASP A 146 -9.26 -8.78 -2.63
C ASP A 146 -9.31 -7.39 -1.99
N VAL A 147 -8.47 -6.49 -2.49
CA VAL A 147 -8.54 -5.05 -2.17
C VAL A 147 -9.80 -4.48 -2.83
N ALA A 148 -10.67 -3.86 -2.04
CA ALA A 148 -11.99 -3.39 -2.46
C ALA A 148 -11.91 -2.15 -3.36
N TRP A 149 -10.96 -1.24 -3.11
CA TRP A 149 -10.80 -0.01 -3.89
C TRP A 149 -9.43 0.63 -3.68
N ASN A 150 -9.22 1.78 -4.33
CA ASN A 150 -8.12 2.69 -4.01
C ASN A 150 -8.17 3.12 -2.53
N PHE A 151 -6.99 3.33 -1.97
CA PHE A 151 -6.72 3.79 -0.61
C PHE A 151 -7.15 2.80 0.47
N GLU A 152 -6.95 1.49 0.26
CA GLU A 152 -6.79 0.59 1.40
C GLU A 152 -5.38 0.69 1.95
N LYS A 153 -5.25 0.45 3.25
CA LYS A 153 -4.01 0.65 4.00
C LYS A 153 -3.62 -0.61 4.73
N PHE A 154 -2.34 -0.92 4.72
CA PHE A 154 -1.75 -2.03 5.46
C PHE A 154 -0.66 -1.47 6.38
N LEU A 155 -0.85 -1.62 7.69
CA LEU A 155 0.13 -1.27 8.72
C LEU A 155 0.99 -2.49 9.01
N VAL A 156 2.31 -2.30 8.94
CA VAL A 156 3.33 -3.33 9.11
C VAL A 156 4.29 -2.90 10.22
N GLY A 157 4.63 -3.83 11.09
CA GLY A 157 5.53 -3.61 12.22
C GLY A 157 7.00 -3.42 11.81
N PRO A 158 7.87 -3.01 12.76
CA PRO A 158 9.30 -2.84 12.55
C PRO A 158 10.07 -4.16 12.32
N ASP A 159 9.42 -5.30 12.53
CA ASP A 159 9.86 -6.66 12.19
C ASP A 159 9.39 -7.12 10.79
N GLY A 160 8.60 -6.29 10.12
CA GLY A 160 8.05 -6.53 8.79
C GLY A 160 6.81 -7.42 8.78
N VAL A 161 6.22 -7.71 9.94
CA VAL A 161 4.99 -8.50 10.06
C VAL A 161 3.76 -7.59 9.82
N PRO A 162 2.80 -7.98 8.98
CA PRO A 162 1.55 -7.23 8.82
C PRO A 162 0.71 -7.26 10.11
N LEU A 163 0.24 -6.09 10.55
CA LEU A 163 -0.45 -5.93 11.84
C LEU A 163 -1.92 -5.57 11.69
N ARG A 164 -2.26 -4.66 10.78
CA ARG A 164 -3.64 -4.22 10.58
C ARG A 164 -3.89 -3.76 9.15
N ARG A 165 -5.10 -4.02 8.65
CA ARG A 165 -5.59 -3.56 7.34
C ARG A 165 -6.77 -2.62 7.56
N TYR A 166 -6.82 -1.51 6.85
CA TYR A 166 -7.89 -0.52 6.94
C TYR A 166 -8.57 -0.33 5.60
N SER A 167 -9.88 -0.14 5.62
CA SER A 167 -10.69 -0.05 4.42
C SER A 167 -10.45 1.26 3.68
N ARG A 168 -10.92 1.32 2.44
CA ARG A 168 -10.98 2.55 1.61
C ARG A 168 -11.64 3.76 2.30
N ARG A 169 -12.49 3.53 3.31
CA ARG A 169 -13.25 4.58 4.02
C ARG A 169 -12.54 5.08 5.26
N PHE A 170 -11.68 4.25 5.85
CA PHE A 170 -10.86 4.63 6.99
C PHE A 170 -9.90 5.75 6.58
N GLN A 171 -9.91 6.86 7.30
CA GLN A 171 -9.05 7.98 6.95
C GLN A 171 -7.62 7.66 7.30
N THR A 172 -6.69 8.04 6.43
CA THR A 172 -5.26 7.81 6.67
C THR A 172 -4.83 8.44 8.00
N ILE A 173 -5.27 9.66 8.30
CA ILE A 173 -4.92 10.36 9.55
C ILE A 173 -5.37 9.63 10.82
N ASP A 174 -6.49 8.90 10.76
CA ASP A 174 -7.03 8.17 11.92
C ASP A 174 -6.18 6.93 12.28
N ILE A 175 -5.16 6.61 11.46
CA ILE A 175 -4.16 5.55 11.70
C ILE A 175 -3.00 6.07 12.58
N GLU A 176 -2.87 7.39 12.80
CA GLU A 176 -1.80 8.00 13.61
C GLU A 176 -1.61 7.31 14.98
N PRO A 177 -2.67 7.05 15.78
CA PRO A 177 -2.50 6.42 17.09
C PRO A 177 -1.91 5.01 17.04
N ASP A 178 -2.28 4.24 16.00
CA ASP A 178 -1.76 2.89 15.79
C ASP A 178 -0.28 2.91 15.38
N ILE A 179 0.13 3.91 14.60
CA ILE A 179 1.54 4.13 14.24
C ILE A 179 2.33 4.55 15.49
N GLU A 180 1.83 5.51 16.27
CA GLU A 180 2.48 5.97 17.50
C GLU A 180 2.67 4.83 18.51
N ALA A 181 1.67 3.96 18.65
CA ALA A 181 1.76 2.78 19.52
C ALA A 181 2.92 1.86 19.12
N LEU A 182 3.19 1.69 17.82
CA LEU A 182 4.28 0.86 17.32
C LEU A 182 5.64 1.54 17.41
N LEU A 183 5.70 2.86 17.18
CA LEU A 183 6.93 3.63 17.34
C LEU A 183 7.38 3.69 18.82
N SER A 184 6.41 3.72 19.75
CA SER A 184 6.68 3.77 21.19
C SER A 184 7.18 2.44 21.78
N GLN A 185 6.99 1.31 21.08
CA GLN A 185 7.38 -0.01 21.56
C GLN A 185 8.88 -0.32 21.43
N GLY A 186 9.67 0.56 20.80
CA GLY A 186 11.11 0.37 20.61
C GLY A 186 11.45 -0.86 19.75
N PRO A 187 12.72 -1.05 19.35
CA PRO A 187 13.11 -2.28 18.67
C PRO A 187 12.99 -3.43 19.67
N SER A 188 12.06 -4.36 19.42
CA SER A 188 12.03 -5.65 20.11
C SER A 188 13.40 -6.30 19.98
N CYS A 189 14.15 -6.40 21.08
CA CYS A 189 15.36 -7.22 21.14
C CYS A 189 14.96 -8.68 20.93
N ALA A 190 15.36 -9.25 19.79
CA ALA A 190 15.46 -10.68 19.56
C ALA A 190 16.67 -10.95 18.67
#